data_AF-A0A914J591-F1
#
_entry.id   AF-A0A914J591-F1
#
_cell.length_a   1.000
_cell.length_b   1.000
_cell.length_c   1.000
_cell.angle_alpha   90.00
_cell.angle_beta   90.00
_cell.angle_gamma   90.00
#
_symmetry.space_group_name_H-M   'P 1'
#
loop_
_entity.id
_entity.type
_entity.pdbx_description
1 polymer ?
#
loop_
_entity_poly.entity_id
_entity_poly.type
_entity_poly.pdbx_seq_one_letter_code
_entity_poly.pdbx_strand_id
1 'polypeptide(L)'
;MFFWFPLSAKLLNNREVICTTDKIIVNFAFTDPFDGVVFAERKFNEKECRWSGNGGRYLLVVIPMENVTTTAALGMPKSDGICGLSYDPINAEHSLSLVVSPDPVVLTEEAFALHVKCIHSTNDLILPLGVPSMDPIKLT
;
A
#
# COMPACT_ATOMS: atom_id res chain seq x y z
N MET A 1 -39.56 10.10 -7.11
CA MET A 1 -38.63 9.06 -6.62
C MET A 1 -37.23 9.58 -6.89
N PHE A 2 -36.62 10.23 -5.90
CA PHE A 2 -35.28 10.80 -6.04
C PHE A 2 -34.26 9.69 -5.78
N PHE A 3 -33.54 9.26 -6.82
CA PHE A 3 -32.39 8.38 -6.66
C PHE A 3 -31.24 9.21 -6.11
N TRP A 4 -30.98 9.02 -4.82
CA TRP A 4 -29.78 9.50 -4.16
C TRP A 4 -28.65 8.53 -4.52
N PHE A 5 -27.91 8.84 -5.59
CA PHE A 5 -26.62 8.19 -5.83
C PHE A 5 -25.58 8.88 -4.93
N PRO A 6 -24.83 8.15 -4.09
CA PRO A 6 -23.69 8.74 -3.42
C PRO A 6 -22.66 9.12 -4.49
N LEU A 7 -22.35 10.41 -4.59
CA LEU A 7 -21.46 11.04 -5.58
C LEU A 7 -19.98 10.62 -5.49
N SER A 8 -19.62 9.68 -4.63
CA SER A 8 -18.23 9.29 -4.33
C SER A 8 -17.66 8.20 -5.26
N ALA A 9 -18.41 7.74 -6.27
CA ALA A 9 -18.01 6.61 -7.14
C ALA A 9 -17.29 7.01 -8.45
N LYS A 10 -16.97 8.30 -8.67
CA LYS A 10 -16.55 8.77 -10.01
C LYS A 10 -15.05 8.99 -10.20
N LEU A 11 -14.29 9.18 -9.13
CA LEU A 11 -12.87 9.54 -9.22
C LEU A 11 -11.96 8.34 -9.55
N LEU A 12 -12.17 7.22 -8.86
CA LEU A 12 -11.31 6.06 -8.94
C LEU A 12 -11.98 4.93 -9.73
N ASN A 13 -11.31 4.48 -10.79
CA ASN A 13 -11.75 3.33 -11.58
C ASN A 13 -11.29 2.01 -10.95
N ASN A 14 -10.02 1.93 -10.56
CA ASN A 14 -9.47 0.74 -9.91
C ASN A 14 -8.35 1.10 -8.93
N ARG A 15 -8.05 0.19 -8.01
CA ARG A 15 -6.88 0.23 -7.13
C ARG A 15 -6.29 -1.16 -6.98
N GLU A 16 -4.97 -1.20 -6.98
CA GLU A 16 -4.21 -2.42 -6.75
C GLU A 16 -3.22 -2.18 -5.61
N VAL A 17 -3.13 -3.13 -4.69
CA VAL A 17 -2.20 -3.11 -3.57
C VAL A 17 -1.26 -4.30 -3.72
N ILE A 18 0.03 -4.03 -3.73
CA ILE A 18 1.09 -5.02 -3.79
C ILE A 18 1.95 -4.87 -2.54
N CYS A 19 1.95 -5.89 -1.71
CA CYS A 19 2.78 -5.98 -0.52
C CYS A 19 4.01 -6.82 -0.84
N THR A 20 5.19 -6.25 -0.63
CA THR A 20 6.47 -6.96 -0.71
C THR A 20 7.12 -6.96 0.65
N THR A 21 8.26 -7.64 0.80
CA THR A 21 9.00 -7.73 2.07
C THR A 21 9.47 -6.38 2.62
N ASP A 22 9.70 -5.38 1.77
CA ASP A 22 10.34 -4.11 2.12
C ASP A 22 9.46 -2.89 1.84
N LYS A 23 8.37 -3.03 1.09
CA LYS A 23 7.52 -1.91 0.66
C LYS A 23 6.08 -2.31 0.37
N ILE A 24 5.19 -1.34 0.53
CA ILE A 24 3.81 -1.35 0.06
C ILE A 24 3.75 -0.49 -1.20
N ILE A 25 3.22 -1.06 -2.27
CA ILE A 25 2.98 -0.37 -3.53
C ILE A 25 1.47 -0.30 -3.73
N VAL A 26 0.94 0.91 -3.92
CA VAL A 26 -0.45 1.14 -4.26
C VAL A 26 -0.51 1.80 -5.62
N ASN A 27 -1.17 1.13 -6.56
CA ASN A 27 -1.40 1.65 -7.91
C ASN A 27 -2.85 2.11 -8.01
N PHE A 28 -3.04 3.41 -8.20
CA PHE A 28 -4.35 4.01 -8.41
C PHE A 28 -4.60 4.20 -9.91
N ALA A 29 -5.75 3.73 -10.39
CA ALA A 29 -6.24 4.01 -11.73
C ALA A 29 -7.49 4.90 -11.64
N PHE A 30 -7.39 6.11 -12.16
CA PHE A 30 -8.44 7.12 -12.13
C PHE A 30 -9.29 7.09 -13.40
N THR A 31 -10.55 7.49 -13.28
CA THR A 31 -11.47 7.59 -14.42
C THR A 31 -11.02 8.69 -15.39
N ASP A 32 -10.61 9.82 -14.83
CA ASP A 32 -10.17 11.03 -15.52
C ASP A 32 -8.72 11.39 -15.12
N PRO A 33 -8.03 12.26 -15.90
CA PRO A 33 -6.77 12.87 -15.48
C PRO A 33 -6.79 13.36 -14.03
N PHE A 34 -5.83 12.92 -13.23
CA PHE A 34 -5.73 13.24 -11.81
C PHE A 34 -4.58 14.20 -11.54
N ASP A 35 -4.92 15.42 -11.13
CA ASP A 35 -4.00 16.48 -10.68
C ASP A 35 -4.10 16.75 -9.17
N GLY A 36 -4.82 15.89 -8.45
CA GLY A 36 -5.02 16.00 -7.02
C GLY A 36 -3.82 15.51 -6.21
N VAL A 37 -4.11 15.03 -5.01
CA VAL A 37 -3.09 14.54 -4.08
C VAL A 37 -3.54 13.27 -3.36
N VAL A 38 -2.60 12.35 -3.19
CA VAL A 38 -2.71 11.25 -2.25
C VAL A 38 -1.78 11.52 -1.09
N PHE A 39 -2.23 11.34 0.15
CA PHE A 39 -1.37 11.50 1.32
C PHE A 39 -1.70 10.52 2.43
N ALA A 40 -0.75 10.25 3.30
CA ALA A 40 -0.98 9.43 4.47
C ALA A 40 -1.75 10.21 5.55
N GLU A 41 -2.84 9.62 6.06
CA GLU A 41 -3.76 10.27 7.00
C GLU A 41 -3.04 10.82 8.25
N ARG A 42 -2.17 10.01 8.88
CA ARG A 42 -1.46 10.41 10.11
C ARG A 42 -0.29 11.37 9.88
N LYS A 43 0.20 11.47 8.64
CA LYS A 43 1.43 12.20 8.27
C LYS A 43 1.21 13.18 7.12
N PHE A 44 0.02 13.77 7.03
CA PHE A 44 -0.41 14.63 5.91
C PHE A 44 0.45 15.89 5.71
N ASN A 45 1.13 16.35 6.76
CA ASN A 45 2.06 17.50 6.73
C ASN A 45 3.46 17.14 6.23
N GLU A 46 3.81 15.86 6.14
CA GLU A 46 5.13 15.40 5.71
C GLU A 46 5.14 15.28 4.18
N LYS A 47 6.02 16.05 3.52
CA LYS A 47 6.10 16.10 2.05
C LYS A 47 6.42 14.73 1.43
N GLU A 48 7.20 13.92 2.12
CA GLU A 48 7.54 12.54 1.71
C GLU A 48 6.36 11.57 1.74
N CYS A 49 5.28 11.91 2.45
CA CYS A 49 4.06 11.13 2.57
C CYS A 49 2.91 11.74 1.76
N ARG A 50 3.26 12.50 0.73
CA ARG A 50 2.34 13.24 -0.15
C ARG A 50 2.75 13.01 -1.61
N TRP A 51 1.85 12.40 -2.37
CA TRP A 51 2.03 12.05 -3.77
C TRP A 51 1.08 12.88 -4.62
N SER A 52 1.63 13.82 -5.37
CA SER A 52 0.85 14.65 -6.30
C SER A 52 0.51 13.88 -7.57
N GLY A 53 -0.72 14.08 -8.06
CA GLY A 53 -1.10 13.72 -9.41
C GLY A 53 -0.24 14.46 -10.45
N ASN A 54 -0.14 13.87 -11.64
CA ASN A 54 0.67 14.39 -12.74
C ASN A 54 -0.15 14.64 -14.02
N GLY A 55 -1.47 14.73 -13.89
CA GLY A 55 -2.42 14.84 -15.01
C GLY A 55 -2.62 13.54 -15.76
N GLY A 56 -2.01 12.44 -15.30
CA GLY A 56 -2.22 11.10 -15.81
C GLY A 56 -3.45 10.44 -15.20
N ARG A 57 -3.78 9.25 -15.71
CA ARG A 57 -4.84 8.39 -15.15
C ARG A 57 -4.30 7.37 -14.15
N TYR A 58 -3.01 7.41 -13.86
CA TYR A 58 -2.34 6.45 -13.00
C TYR A 58 -1.44 7.18 -12.02
N LEU A 59 -1.48 6.77 -10.76
CA LEU A 59 -0.55 7.23 -9.73
C LEU A 59 0.00 6.03 -8.97
N LEU A 60 1.32 5.94 -8.92
CA LEU A 60 2.04 4.93 -8.16
C LEU A 60 2.48 5.52 -6.82
N VAL A 61 1.99 4.95 -5.74
CA VAL A 61 2.39 5.26 -4.37
C VAL A 61 3.26 4.13 -3.86
N VAL A 62 4.47 4.47 -3.41
CA VAL A 62 5.43 3.50 -2.85
C VAL A 62 5.77 3.94 -1.44
N ILE A 63 5.50 3.07 -0.47
CA ILE A 63 5.75 3.31 0.95
C ILE A 63 6.75 2.25 1.44
N PRO A 64 7.97 2.64 1.83
CA PRO A 64 8.93 1.71 2.41
C PRO A 64 8.43 1.24 3.80
N MET A 65 8.64 -0.04 4.09
CA MET A 65 8.36 -0.66 5.39
C MET A 65 9.58 -0.63 6.32
N GLU A 66 10.72 -0.11 5.85
CA GLU A 66 11.94 0.06 6.66
C GLU A 66 11.59 0.86 7.93
N ASN A 67 11.95 0.31 9.10
CA ASN A 67 11.83 0.89 10.46
C ASN A 67 10.62 0.50 11.32
N VAL A 68 9.68 -0.36 10.90
CA VAL A 68 8.58 -0.79 11.83
C VAL A 68 8.94 -2.02 12.67
N THR A 69 10.02 -2.72 12.33
CA THR A 69 10.40 -4.00 12.95
C THR A 69 11.23 -3.87 14.24
N THR A 70 11.97 -2.78 14.44
CA THR A 70 12.96 -2.67 15.54
C THR A 70 12.41 -2.11 16.84
N THR A 71 11.29 -1.39 16.83
CA THR A 71 10.67 -0.80 18.03
C THR A 71 9.55 -1.67 18.61
N ALA A 72 8.82 -2.42 17.77
CA ALA A 72 7.82 -3.39 18.21
C ALA A 72 8.44 -4.64 18.86
N ALA A 73 9.64 -5.03 18.45
CA ALA A 73 10.38 -6.16 19.04
C ALA A 73 10.92 -5.87 20.47
N LEU A 74 10.91 -4.61 20.91
CA LEU A 74 11.43 -4.17 22.21
C LEU A 74 10.33 -3.78 23.21
N GLY A 75 9.06 -4.12 22.94
CA GLY A 75 7.95 -3.85 23.86
C GLY A 75 7.61 -2.37 24.03
N MET A 76 8.03 -1.51 23.09
CA MET A 76 7.70 -0.09 23.09
C MET A 76 6.38 0.19 22.35
N PRO A 77 5.62 1.22 22.76
CA PRO A 77 4.30 1.53 22.20
C PRO A 77 4.39 1.86 20.72
N LYS A 78 3.36 1.47 19.95
CA LYS A 78 3.06 1.84 18.55
C LYS A 78 3.98 2.96 18.03
N SER A 79 5.12 2.61 17.46
CA SER A 79 5.90 3.59 16.70
C SER A 79 5.16 3.79 15.39
N ASP A 80 4.63 4.98 15.16
CA ASP A 80 4.16 5.35 13.83
C ASP A 80 5.37 5.26 12.89
N GLY A 81 5.38 4.24 12.04
CA GLY A 81 6.37 4.06 11.00
C GLY A 81 6.26 5.15 9.94
N ILE A 82 7.09 5.06 8.91
CA ILE A 82 7.10 5.99 7.78
C ILE A 82 5.67 6.13 7.24
N CYS A 83 5.22 7.37 7.05
CA CYS A 83 3.88 7.68 6.56
C CYS A 83 2.72 7.08 7.38
N GLY A 84 2.90 6.93 8.70
CA GLY A 84 1.85 6.44 9.59
C GLY A 84 1.61 4.93 9.49
N LEU A 85 2.59 4.19 8.93
CA LEU A 85 2.57 2.74 8.88
C LEU A 85 2.57 2.16 10.30
N SER A 86 1.59 1.30 10.58
CA SER A 86 1.45 0.61 11.85
C SER A 86 1.75 -0.87 11.66
N TYR A 87 2.45 -1.48 12.62
CA TYR A 87 2.67 -2.93 12.65
C TYR A 87 1.95 -3.55 13.83
N ASP A 88 1.22 -4.63 13.56
CA ASP A 88 0.66 -5.52 14.56
C ASP A 88 1.48 -6.82 14.60
N PRO A 89 2.29 -7.03 15.65
CA PRO A 89 3.12 -8.22 15.77
C PRO A 89 2.32 -9.51 15.99
N ILE A 90 1.07 -9.42 16.46
CA ILE A 90 0.23 -10.61 16.73
C ILE A 90 -0.21 -11.25 15.41
N ASN A 91 -0.59 -10.41 14.45
CA ASN A 91 -1.11 -10.84 13.15
C ASN A 91 -0.07 -10.75 12.03
N ALA A 92 1.16 -10.31 12.32
CA ALA A 92 2.16 -9.94 11.33
C ALA A 92 1.57 -9.01 10.24
N GLU A 93 0.79 -8.02 10.69
CA GLU A 93 0.02 -7.12 9.82
C GLU A 93 0.66 -5.73 9.79
N HIS A 94 1.00 -5.26 8.60
CA HIS A 94 1.29 -3.86 8.33
C HIS A 94 0.04 -3.14 7.82
N SER A 95 -0.31 -2.00 8.40
CA SER A 95 -1.51 -1.23 8.02
C SER A 95 -1.25 0.27 7.92
N LEU A 96 -1.88 0.93 6.97
CA LEU A 96 -1.88 2.39 6.82
C LEU A 96 -3.18 2.92 6.19
N SER A 97 -3.44 4.21 6.35
CA SER A 97 -4.55 4.91 5.71
C SER A 97 -4.01 5.95 4.72
N LEU A 98 -4.44 5.85 3.47
CA LEU A 98 -4.21 6.86 2.44
C LEU A 98 -5.48 7.65 2.21
N VAL A 99 -5.38 8.96 2.04
CA VAL A 99 -6.48 9.83 1.64
C VAL A 99 -6.19 10.31 0.23
N VAL A 100 -7.15 10.15 -0.65
CA VAL A 100 -7.11 10.61 -2.04
C VAL A 100 -8.03 11.82 -2.14
N SER A 101 -7.49 12.96 -2.55
CA SER A 101 -8.24 14.20 -2.76
C SER A 101 -8.05 14.68 -4.20
N PRO A 102 -9.14 14.99 -4.95
CA PRO A 102 -9.03 15.66 -6.25
C PRO A 102 -8.42 17.05 -6.16
N ASP A 103 -8.60 17.73 -5.02
CA ASP A 103 -8.04 19.06 -4.77
C ASP A 103 -6.76 18.94 -3.93
N PRO A 104 -5.62 19.50 -4.38
CA PRO A 104 -4.35 19.40 -3.70
C PRO A 104 -4.23 20.32 -2.47
N VAL A 105 -5.20 21.20 -2.20
CA VAL A 105 -5.18 22.18 -1.10
C VAL A 105 -6.27 21.87 -0.07
N VAL A 106 -7.47 21.46 -0.52
CA VAL A 106 -8.65 21.29 0.34
C VAL A 106 -9.17 19.86 0.28
N LEU A 107 -9.66 19.34 1.40
CA LEU A 107 -10.44 18.10 1.43
C LEU A 107 -11.87 18.38 0.94
N THR A 108 -12.19 17.88 -0.24
CA THR A 108 -13.54 17.98 -0.82
C THR A 108 -14.39 16.77 -0.43
N GLU A 109 -15.70 16.84 -0.65
CA GLU A 109 -16.60 15.69 -0.45
C GLU A 109 -16.30 14.50 -1.38
N GLU A 110 -15.53 14.74 -2.44
CA GLU A 110 -15.06 13.74 -3.39
C GLU A 110 -13.79 13.02 -2.92
N ALA A 111 -13.19 13.49 -1.82
CA ALA A 111 -12.06 12.81 -1.21
C ALA A 111 -12.51 11.49 -0.55
N PHE A 112 -11.67 10.47 -0.65
CA PHE A 112 -11.94 9.18 -0.02
C PHE A 112 -10.69 8.63 0.67
N ALA A 113 -10.92 7.81 1.70
CA ALA A 113 -9.87 7.10 2.40
C ALA A 113 -9.74 5.65 1.89
N LEU A 114 -8.51 5.22 1.66
CA LEU A 114 -8.13 3.84 1.37
C LEU A 114 -7.34 3.29 2.55
N HIS A 115 -7.90 2.30 3.24
CA HIS A 115 -7.19 1.53 4.25
C HIS A 115 -6.46 0.36 3.59
N VAL A 116 -5.14 0.34 3.72
CA VAL A 116 -4.26 -0.70 3.18
C VAL A 116 -3.81 -1.60 4.32
N LYS A 117 -3.87 -2.92 4.08
CA LYS A 117 -3.45 -3.96 5.02
C LYS A 117 -2.63 -5.02 4.28
N CYS A 118 -1.45 -5.30 4.80
CA CYS A 118 -0.53 -6.31 4.31
C CYS A 118 -0.28 -7.32 5.43
N ILE A 119 -0.71 -8.57 5.25
CA ILE A 119 -0.51 -9.65 6.21
C ILE A 119 0.62 -10.54 5.66
N HIS A 120 1.71 -10.65 6.42
CA HIS A 120 2.83 -11.49 6.04
C HIS A 120 2.72 -12.82 6.77
N SER A 121 2.53 -13.91 6.01
CA SER A 121 2.63 -15.24 6.60
C SER A 121 4.10 -15.57 6.84
N THR A 122 4.43 -16.03 8.04
CA THR A 122 5.75 -16.56 8.39
C THR A 122 6.02 -17.96 7.84
N ASN A 123 5.11 -18.51 7.03
CA ASN A 123 5.35 -19.75 6.32
C ASN A 123 6.26 -19.46 5.12
N ASP A 124 7.57 -19.41 5.37
CA ASP A 124 8.57 -19.60 4.34
C ASP A 124 8.28 -20.92 3.64
N LEU A 125 7.71 -20.86 2.43
CA LEU A 125 7.61 -22.02 1.58
C LEU A 125 9.04 -22.35 1.13
N ILE A 126 9.77 -23.14 1.93
CA ILE A 126 11.03 -23.71 1.50
C ILE A 126 10.67 -24.65 0.35
N LEU A 127 10.85 -24.19 -0.89
CA LEU A 127 10.83 -25.05 -2.05
C LEU A 127 12.12 -25.88 -2.00
N PRO A 128 12.06 -27.19 -1.68
CA PRO A 128 13.23 -28.01 -1.91
C PRO A 128 13.48 -27.97 -3.42
N LEU A 129 14.59 -27.36 -3.83
CA LEU A 129 15.11 -27.54 -5.17
C LEU A 129 15.38 -29.04 -5.31
N GLY A 130 14.45 -29.75 -5.94
CA GLY A 130 14.60 -31.17 -6.23
C GLY A 130 15.91 -31.35 -6.98
N VAL A 131 16.82 -32.12 -6.39
CA VAL A 131 18.10 -32.45 -7.01
C VAL A 131 17.81 -33.05 -8.39
N PRO A 132 18.36 -32.52 -9.49
CA PRO A 132 18.15 -33.11 -10.80
C PRO A 132 18.62 -34.56 -10.77
N SER A 133 17.72 -35.49 -11.10
CA SER A 133 18.05 -36.89 -11.28
C SER A 133 19.05 -37.01 -12.43
N MET A 134 20.32 -37.25 -12.11
CA MET A 134 21.30 -37.69 -13.10
C MET A 134 20.92 -39.11 -13.53
N ASP A 135 20.36 -39.24 -14.75
CA ASP A 135 20.23 -40.53 -15.41
C ASP A 135 21.64 -41.13 -15.59
N PRO A 136 21.87 -42.42 -15.26
CA PRO A 136 23.16 -43.05 -15.46
C PRO A 136 23.44 -43.17 -16.96
N ILE A 137 24.53 -42.53 -17.39
CA ILE A 137 25.06 -42.66 -18.74
C ILE A 137 25.38 -44.14 -19.00
N LYS A 138 24.61 -44.78 -19.89
CA LYS A 138 24.96 -46.09 -20.44
C LYS A 138 26.14 -45.92 -21.39
N LEU A 139 27.33 -46.33 -20.95
CA LEU A 139 28.46 -46.60 -21.84
C LEU A 139 28.09 -47.83 -22.70
N THR A 140 27.99 -47.60 -24.01
CA THR A 140 27.92 -48.66 -25.04
C THR A 140 29.20 -48.59 -25.86
#